data_AF-A0A0X3Q0B0-F1
#
_entry.id   AF-A0A0X3Q0B0-F1
#
_cell.length_a   1.000
_cell.length_b   1.000
_cell.length_c   1.000
_cell.angle_alpha   90.00
_cell.angle_beta   90.00
_cell.angle_gamma   90.00
#
_symmetry.space_group_name_H-M   'P 1'
#
loop_
_entity.id
_entity.type
_entity.pdbx_description
1 polymer ?
#
loop_
_entity_poly.entity_id
_entity_poly.type
_entity_poly.pdbx_seq_one_letter_code
_entity_poly.pdbx_strand_id
1 'polypeptide(L)'
;LTVLTSLVVWAERDQTMSEFVGPLTRDDYEDAYRRRDKRTMQQLMAEEDAIIDAEVGDSGEAEKEALAAASAAWVPVTPQYVDTHFSLWSLSKRPGDLYEGVQLPGQKPNSWHGFEDSAVACLRRDFKPDEFEEELDEARRRANAELNEGIGELSPVQYGIHVQVTPTYQENMAISSIAEEYYFIAGYIGWADIHDPGFRDRLKTLMFDPFLVGLRYDLSHSSPDVLLIPEVLKA
;
A
#
# COMPACT_ATOMS: atom_id res chain seq x y z
N LEU A 1 9.07 86.15 -5.59
CA LEU A 1 9.16 84.90 -6.37
C LEU A 1 10.64 84.49 -6.37
N THR A 2 11.06 83.33 -5.88
CA THR A 2 11.11 81.99 -6.56
C THR A 2 11.89 82.04 -7.89
N VAL A 3 12.90 81.19 -8.19
CA VAL A 3 13.32 79.88 -7.60
C VAL A 3 14.88 79.74 -7.50
N LEU A 4 15.32 78.77 -6.68
CA LEU A 4 16.65 78.14 -6.44
C LEU A 4 17.24 77.44 -7.72
N THR A 5 18.46 76.88 -7.87
CA THR A 5 19.78 76.66 -7.17
C THR A 5 20.79 76.06 -8.24
N SER A 6 22.06 75.61 -8.07
CA SER A 6 23.06 75.40 -6.98
C SER A 6 24.49 75.23 -7.57
N LEU A 7 25.49 74.88 -6.71
CA LEU A 7 26.89 74.46 -6.99
C LEU A 7 27.86 75.54 -7.52
N VAL A 8 28.97 75.97 -6.88
CA VAL A 8 29.91 75.47 -5.84
C VAL A 8 31.24 74.91 -6.39
N VAL A 9 32.23 75.81 -6.43
CA VAL A 9 33.69 75.66 -6.18
C VAL A 9 34.43 74.45 -6.80
N TRP A 10 35.33 74.77 -7.73
CA TRP A 10 36.52 73.95 -8.02
C TRP A 10 37.69 74.41 -7.13
N ALA A 11 38.55 73.49 -6.74
CA ALA A 11 39.81 73.78 -6.04
C ALA A 11 40.96 73.02 -6.70
N GLU A 12 41.96 73.76 -7.19
CA GLU A 12 43.17 73.19 -7.81
C GLU A 12 44.24 72.84 -6.76
N ARG A 13 45.21 72.03 -7.19
CA ARG A 13 46.26 71.42 -6.34
C ARG A 13 47.59 72.17 -6.46
N ASP A 14 48.38 72.12 -5.40
CA ASP A 14 49.84 71.92 -5.44
C ASP A 14 50.25 71.19 -4.13
N GLN A 15 50.95 70.04 -4.19
CA GLN A 15 52.41 69.84 -4.18
C GLN A 15 53.07 70.13 -2.81
N THR A 16 53.98 69.32 -2.24
CA THR A 16 54.60 68.01 -2.61
C THR A 16 55.11 67.28 -1.34
N MET A 17 55.79 66.11 -1.51
CA MET A 17 56.38 65.19 -0.51
C MET A 17 55.45 64.00 -0.14
N SER A 18 55.45 62.84 -0.82
CA SER A 18 56.52 61.94 -1.35
C SER A 18 56.87 60.77 -0.42
N GLU A 19 55.92 59.87 -0.19
CA GLU A 19 56.23 58.45 0.08
C GLU A 19 55.97 57.63 -1.19
N PHE A 20 57.04 57.11 -1.79
CA PHE A 20 56.95 56.17 -2.89
C PHE A 20 56.69 54.78 -2.33
N VAL A 21 55.41 54.41 -2.21
CA VAL A 21 55.02 53.03 -1.94
C VAL A 21 55.24 52.22 -3.21
N GLY A 22 56.33 51.44 -3.23
CA GLY A 22 56.60 50.47 -4.29
C GLY A 22 55.53 49.36 -4.34
N PRO A 23 55.55 48.49 -5.35
CA PRO A 23 54.71 47.29 -5.33
C PRO A 23 55.02 46.50 -4.05
N LEU A 24 53.98 46.17 -3.26
CA LEU A 24 54.11 45.37 -2.05
C LEU A 24 54.94 44.10 -2.35
N THR A 25 55.86 43.75 -1.44
CA THR A 25 56.47 42.44 -1.54
C THR A 25 55.42 41.38 -1.25
N ARG A 26 55.68 40.15 -1.69
CA ARG A 26 54.79 39.02 -1.44
C ARG A 26 54.53 38.83 0.06
N ASP A 27 55.56 39.02 0.87
CA ASP A 27 55.51 38.81 2.31
C ASP A 27 54.67 39.90 3.01
N ASP A 28 54.77 41.16 2.56
CA ASP A 28 53.90 42.26 3.03
C ASP A 28 52.42 41.94 2.76
N TYR A 29 52.12 41.38 1.58
CA TYR A 29 50.76 41.04 1.18
C TYR A 29 50.20 39.84 1.97
N GLU A 30 51.03 38.82 2.20
CA GLU A 30 50.65 37.63 2.97
C GLU A 30 50.47 37.92 4.48
N ASP A 31 51.19 38.89 5.06
CA ASP A 31 50.98 39.30 6.46
C ASP A 31 49.83 40.31 6.63
N ALA A 32 49.64 41.24 5.68
CA ALA A 32 48.51 42.18 5.69
C ALA A 32 47.14 41.51 5.47
N TYR A 33 47.07 40.46 4.64
CA TYR A 33 45.83 39.70 4.38
C TYR A 33 45.76 38.35 5.12
N ARG A 34 46.57 38.18 6.17
CA ARG A 34 46.63 36.96 7.00
C ARG A 34 45.30 36.74 7.74
N ARG A 35 44.41 35.93 7.17
CA ARG A 35 43.05 35.69 7.69
C ARG A 35 43.07 34.93 9.02
N ARG A 36 43.19 35.67 10.13
CA ARG A 36 43.17 35.15 11.52
C ARG A 36 41.81 34.57 11.95
N ASP A 37 40.78 34.76 11.13
CA ASP A 37 39.37 34.40 11.40
C ASP A 37 38.90 33.19 10.58
N LYS A 38 39.80 32.23 10.34
CA LYS A 38 39.45 30.92 9.79
C LYS A 38 39.73 29.84 10.82
N ARG A 39 38.68 29.11 11.22
CA ARG A 39 38.81 27.83 11.92
C ARG A 39 39.76 26.91 11.15
N THR A 40 40.60 26.16 11.86
CA THR A 40 41.53 25.23 11.22
C THR A 40 40.78 24.08 10.56
N MET A 41 41.40 23.40 9.59
CA MET A 41 40.77 22.25 8.92
C MET A 41 40.29 21.20 9.93
N GLN A 42 41.08 20.95 10.98
CA GLN A 42 40.73 20.03 12.06
C GLN A 42 39.56 20.51 12.93
N GLN A 43 39.40 21.82 13.14
CA GLN A 43 38.25 22.37 13.85
C GLN A 43 36.96 22.26 13.04
N LEU A 44 37.04 22.43 11.71
CA LEU A 44 35.89 22.25 10.82
C LEU A 44 35.49 20.77 10.75
N MET A 45 36.44 19.85 10.58
CA MET A 45 36.16 18.41 10.57
C MET A 45 35.56 17.94 11.90
N ALA A 46 36.13 18.34 13.05
CA ALA A 46 35.60 17.94 14.36
C ALA A 46 34.23 18.57 14.70
N GLU A 47 33.81 19.62 13.99
CA GLU A 47 32.48 20.23 14.08
C GLU A 47 31.49 19.52 13.14
N GLU A 48 31.93 19.12 11.95
CA GLU A 48 31.19 18.32 10.97
C GLU A 48 30.92 16.90 11.49
N ASP A 49 31.94 16.20 12.00
CA ASP A 49 31.85 14.88 12.65
C ASP A 49 30.83 14.91 13.82
N ALA A 50 30.88 15.97 14.65
CA ALA A 50 29.99 16.11 15.81
C ALA A 50 28.53 16.46 15.45
N ILE A 51 28.28 17.05 14.27
CA ILE A 51 26.93 17.24 13.73
C ILE A 51 26.40 15.91 13.19
N ILE A 52 27.23 15.16 12.47
CA ILE A 52 26.86 13.84 11.92
C ILE A 52 26.52 12.86 13.05
N ASP A 53 27.34 12.76 14.09
CA ASP A 53 27.07 11.90 15.25
C ASP A 53 25.76 12.28 15.97
N ALA A 54 25.39 13.57 15.98
CA ALA A 54 24.14 14.05 16.58
C ALA A 54 22.91 13.71 15.72
N GLU A 55 22.95 13.96 14.40
CA GLU A 55 21.84 13.66 13.49
C GLU A 55 21.64 12.15 13.32
N VAL A 56 22.70 11.35 13.32
CA VAL A 56 22.62 9.88 13.27
C VAL A 56 22.09 9.28 14.58
N GLY A 57 22.38 9.91 15.73
CA GLY A 57 21.79 9.52 17.01
C GLY A 57 20.27 9.72 17.06
N ASP A 58 19.81 10.93 16.76
CA ASP A 58 18.38 11.31 16.82
C ASP A 58 17.55 10.55 15.77
N SER A 59 18.04 10.48 14.52
CA SER A 59 17.35 9.71 13.47
C SER A 59 17.33 8.21 13.74
N GLY A 60 18.42 7.64 14.29
CA GLY A 60 18.53 6.22 14.62
C GLY A 60 17.64 5.78 15.79
N GLU A 61 17.39 6.65 16.78
CA GLU A 61 16.40 6.37 17.82
C GLU A 61 14.96 6.60 17.33
N ALA A 62 14.69 7.66 16.56
CA ALA A 62 13.36 7.92 16.00
C ALA A 62 12.88 6.87 14.98
N GLU A 63 13.75 6.43 14.06
CA GLU A 63 13.44 5.34 13.11
C GLU A 63 13.17 4.02 13.85
N LYS A 64 13.96 3.75 14.90
CA LYS A 64 13.83 2.54 15.73
C LYS A 64 12.59 2.57 16.63
N GLU A 65 12.19 3.74 17.14
CA GLU A 65 10.92 3.91 17.87
C GLU A 65 9.74 3.79 16.91
N ALA A 66 9.82 4.35 15.70
CA ALA A 66 8.80 4.17 14.66
C ALA A 66 8.67 2.70 14.22
N LEU A 67 9.78 1.98 14.03
CA LEU A 67 9.79 0.54 13.76
C LEU A 67 9.27 -0.28 14.95
N ALA A 68 9.59 0.11 16.18
CA ALA A 68 9.08 -0.57 17.38
C ALA A 68 7.58 -0.33 17.57
N ALA A 69 7.08 0.89 17.34
CA ALA A 69 5.66 1.23 17.38
C ALA A 69 4.89 0.54 16.24
N ALA A 70 5.43 0.54 15.02
CA ALA A 70 4.88 -0.21 13.90
C ALA A 70 4.84 -1.71 14.20
N SER A 71 5.93 -2.30 14.72
CA SER A 71 5.99 -3.72 15.10
C SER A 71 5.14 -4.07 16.34
N ALA A 72 4.83 -3.12 17.22
CA ALA A 72 3.93 -3.31 18.34
C ALA A 72 2.46 -3.20 17.93
N ALA A 73 2.14 -2.40 16.91
CA ALA A 73 0.86 -2.44 16.20
C ALA A 73 0.74 -3.73 15.36
N TRP A 74 1.84 -4.19 14.76
CA TRP A 74 2.01 -5.46 14.05
C TRP A 74 2.34 -6.65 14.98
N VAL A 75 1.85 -6.65 16.22
CA VAL A 75 1.74 -7.92 16.96
C VAL A 75 0.72 -8.78 16.20
N PRO A 76 1.10 -9.95 15.65
CA PRO A 76 0.14 -10.80 14.97
C PRO A 76 -0.82 -11.35 16.01
N VAL A 77 -2.05 -10.82 16.03
CA VAL A 77 -3.12 -11.33 16.89
C VAL A 77 -3.27 -12.80 16.55
N THR A 78 -2.96 -13.65 17.52
CA THR A 78 -2.77 -15.09 17.33
C THR A 78 -3.80 -15.84 18.19
N PRO A 79 -4.71 -16.62 17.58
CA PRO A 79 -4.80 -16.93 16.14
C PRO A 79 -5.27 -15.73 15.29
N GLN A 80 -4.77 -15.65 14.06
CA GLN A 80 -5.36 -14.76 13.06
C GLN A 80 -6.71 -15.35 12.67
N TYR A 81 -7.79 -14.70 13.08
CA TYR A 81 -9.14 -15.11 12.72
C TYR A 81 -9.42 -14.69 11.28
N VAL A 82 -9.57 -15.69 10.40
CA VAL A 82 -9.79 -15.51 8.96
C VAL A 82 -11.13 -16.14 8.58
N ASP A 83 -11.99 -15.40 7.89
CA ASP A 83 -13.12 -15.98 7.18
C ASP A 83 -12.59 -16.72 5.94
N THR A 84 -12.63 -18.05 5.97
CA THR A 84 -12.14 -18.88 4.88
C THR A 84 -13.05 -18.91 3.65
N HIS A 85 -14.25 -18.30 3.69
CA HIS A 85 -15.20 -18.36 2.58
C HIS A 85 -16.17 -17.16 2.55
N PHE A 86 -15.74 -16.04 1.99
CA PHE A 86 -16.64 -14.96 1.55
C PHE A 86 -16.59 -14.78 0.02
N SER A 87 -17.54 -14.02 -0.55
CA SER A 87 -17.62 -13.79 -1.99
C SER A 87 -18.18 -12.39 -2.31
N LEU A 88 -17.67 -11.75 -3.37
CA LEU A 88 -18.07 -10.42 -3.84
C LEU A 88 -18.59 -10.48 -5.29
N TRP A 89 -19.66 -9.75 -5.59
CA TRP A 89 -20.15 -9.64 -6.96
C TRP A 89 -20.95 -8.36 -7.22
N SER A 90 -21.04 -7.95 -8.49
CA SER A 90 -21.96 -6.91 -8.94
C SER A 90 -22.98 -7.51 -9.92
N LEU A 91 -24.22 -7.06 -9.84
CA LEU A 91 -25.30 -7.42 -10.76
C LEU A 91 -25.30 -6.60 -12.06
N SER A 92 -24.30 -5.75 -12.29
CA SER A 92 -24.24 -4.90 -13.47
C SER A 92 -24.29 -5.72 -14.77
N LYS A 93 -25.12 -5.26 -15.71
CA LYS A 93 -25.48 -5.96 -16.97
C LYS A 93 -25.10 -5.17 -18.21
N ARG A 94 -24.03 -4.39 -18.15
CA ARG A 94 -23.51 -3.64 -19.30
C ARG A 94 -22.63 -4.59 -20.13
N PRO A 95 -22.60 -4.42 -21.46
CA PRO A 95 -21.67 -5.17 -22.29
C PRO A 95 -20.22 -4.93 -21.88
N GLY A 96 -19.50 -6.01 -21.59
CA GLY A 96 -18.13 -6.00 -21.07
C GLY A 96 -17.98 -5.97 -19.53
N ASP A 97 -19.08 -5.99 -18.76
CA ASP A 97 -19.00 -6.15 -17.30
C ASP A 97 -18.53 -7.57 -16.90
N LEU A 98 -17.87 -7.66 -15.74
CA LEU A 98 -17.23 -8.89 -15.21
C LEU A 98 -18.11 -10.15 -15.22
N TYR A 99 -19.41 -9.97 -15.02
CA TYR A 99 -20.40 -11.04 -14.90
C TYR A 99 -21.42 -11.05 -16.06
N GLU A 100 -21.11 -10.42 -17.20
CA GLU A 100 -22.00 -10.40 -18.37
C GLU A 100 -22.34 -11.83 -18.84
N GLY A 101 -23.64 -12.14 -18.90
CA GLY A 101 -24.14 -13.45 -19.33
C GLY A 101 -23.96 -14.58 -18.31
N VAL A 102 -23.33 -14.31 -17.15
CA VAL A 102 -23.04 -15.31 -16.12
C VAL A 102 -24.15 -15.38 -15.07
N GLN A 103 -24.45 -16.59 -14.57
CA GLN A 103 -25.56 -16.81 -13.64
C GLN A 103 -25.10 -16.73 -12.18
N LEU A 104 -25.28 -15.54 -11.57
CA LEU A 104 -24.92 -15.23 -10.20
C LEU A 104 -25.85 -15.89 -9.13
N PRO A 105 -25.44 -15.90 -7.84
CA PRO A 105 -26.28 -16.33 -6.72
C PRO A 105 -27.66 -15.69 -6.72
N GLY A 106 -28.67 -16.43 -6.23
CA GLY A 106 -30.08 -15.99 -6.26
C GLY A 106 -30.74 -15.90 -7.65
N GLN A 107 -30.01 -16.07 -8.76
CA GLN A 107 -30.55 -16.02 -10.14
C GLN A 107 -30.88 -17.38 -10.76
N LYS A 108 -30.49 -18.50 -10.14
CA LYS A 108 -30.92 -19.84 -10.56
C LYS A 108 -32.35 -20.11 -10.07
N PRO A 109 -33.37 -20.22 -10.94
CA PRO A 109 -34.63 -20.85 -10.54
C PRO A 109 -34.34 -22.31 -10.16
N ASN A 110 -34.94 -22.77 -9.06
CA ASN A 110 -34.91 -24.15 -8.56
C ASN A 110 -33.58 -24.71 -8.01
N SER A 111 -32.46 -23.98 -7.95
CA SER A 111 -31.24 -24.54 -7.32
C SER A 111 -31.22 -24.45 -5.78
N TRP A 112 -32.06 -23.60 -5.19
CA TRP A 112 -32.11 -23.33 -3.74
C TRP A 112 -33.39 -23.91 -3.11
N HIS A 113 -33.68 -25.18 -3.39
CA HIS A 113 -34.84 -25.87 -2.81
C HIS A 113 -34.75 -25.91 -1.28
N GLY A 114 -35.68 -25.23 -0.59
CA GLY A 114 -35.81 -25.24 0.86
C GLY A 114 -35.49 -23.90 1.56
N PHE A 115 -34.96 -22.91 0.83
CA PHE A 115 -34.83 -21.54 1.34
C PHE A 115 -36.10 -20.72 1.05
N GLU A 116 -36.40 -19.76 1.92
CA GLU A 116 -37.45 -18.76 1.65
C GLU A 116 -37.06 -17.85 0.48
N ASP A 117 -38.05 -17.38 -0.28
CA ASP A 117 -37.87 -16.34 -1.31
C ASP A 117 -37.23 -15.05 -0.73
N SER A 118 -37.40 -14.79 0.57
CA SER A 118 -36.77 -13.69 1.31
C SER A 118 -35.22 -13.78 1.31
N ALA A 119 -34.69 -14.96 1.65
CA ALA A 119 -33.26 -15.25 1.68
C ALA A 119 -32.66 -15.35 0.26
N VAL A 120 -33.44 -15.84 -0.72
CA VAL A 120 -32.99 -15.85 -2.12
C VAL A 120 -33.02 -14.43 -2.71
N ALA A 121 -33.90 -13.54 -2.23
CA ALA A 121 -33.97 -12.15 -2.67
C ALA A 121 -32.84 -11.27 -2.10
N CYS A 122 -32.35 -11.50 -0.88
CA CYS A 122 -31.25 -10.68 -0.32
C CYS A 122 -29.92 -10.86 -1.07
N LEU A 123 -29.74 -11.98 -1.80
CA LEU A 123 -28.62 -12.21 -2.72
C LEU A 123 -28.73 -11.44 -4.03
N ARG A 124 -29.90 -10.84 -4.35
CA ARG A 124 -30.15 -10.07 -5.58
C ARG A 124 -29.78 -8.60 -5.41
N ARG A 125 -28.57 -8.36 -4.90
CA ARG A 125 -27.88 -7.07 -4.82
C ARG A 125 -26.41 -7.23 -5.23
N ASP A 126 -25.72 -6.09 -5.36
CA ASP A 126 -24.27 -6.05 -5.37
C ASP A 126 -23.74 -6.32 -3.95
N PHE A 127 -22.59 -6.99 -3.84
CA PHE A 127 -21.82 -7.23 -2.62
C PHE A 127 -20.42 -6.69 -2.85
N LYS A 128 -20.07 -5.63 -2.14
CA LYS A 128 -18.87 -4.82 -2.39
C LYS A 128 -17.80 -5.00 -1.32
N PRO A 129 -16.51 -4.75 -1.64
CA PRO A 129 -15.47 -4.77 -0.63
C PRO A 129 -15.71 -3.72 0.48
N ASP A 130 -16.18 -2.51 0.15
CA ASP A 130 -16.55 -1.47 1.15
C ASP A 130 -17.51 -2.02 2.22
N GLU A 131 -18.60 -2.66 1.76
CA GLU A 131 -19.68 -3.17 2.60
C GLU A 131 -19.19 -4.33 3.48
N PHE A 132 -18.32 -5.18 2.95
CA PHE A 132 -17.76 -6.31 3.70
C PHE A 132 -16.66 -5.88 4.68
N GLU A 133 -15.90 -4.82 4.38
CA GLU A 133 -14.97 -4.21 5.34
C GLU A 133 -15.73 -3.62 6.53
N GLU A 134 -16.83 -2.90 6.30
CA GLU A 134 -17.71 -2.41 7.38
C GLU A 134 -18.33 -3.57 8.22
N GLU A 135 -18.79 -4.65 7.58
CA GLU A 135 -19.32 -5.84 8.27
C GLU A 135 -18.24 -6.56 9.10
N LEU A 136 -17.02 -6.73 8.57
CA LEU A 136 -15.87 -7.25 9.31
C LEU A 136 -15.51 -6.36 10.49
N ASP A 137 -15.51 -5.05 10.33
CA ASP A 137 -15.13 -4.12 11.39
C ASP A 137 -16.13 -4.09 12.53
N GLU A 138 -17.43 -4.22 12.23
CA GLU A 138 -18.47 -4.42 13.23
C GLU A 138 -18.31 -5.77 13.95
N ALA A 139 -18.08 -6.87 13.22
CA ALA A 139 -17.85 -8.18 13.81
C ALA A 139 -16.64 -8.19 14.74
N ARG A 140 -15.52 -7.61 14.29
CA ARG A 140 -14.27 -7.42 15.04
C ARG A 140 -14.48 -6.60 16.31
N ARG A 141 -15.24 -5.50 16.23
CA ARG A 141 -15.53 -4.63 17.38
C ARG A 141 -16.41 -5.31 18.43
N ARG A 142 -17.44 -6.05 18.01
CA ARG A 142 -18.30 -6.83 18.92
C ARG A 142 -17.53 -7.97 19.59
N ALA A 143 -16.79 -8.77 18.83
CA ALA A 143 -15.98 -9.85 19.39
C ALA A 143 -14.94 -9.34 20.40
N ASN A 144 -14.26 -8.23 20.11
CA ASN A 144 -13.33 -7.60 21.05
C ASN A 144 -14.03 -7.09 22.32
N ALA A 145 -15.27 -6.58 22.24
CA ALA A 145 -16.04 -6.19 23.43
C ALA A 145 -16.39 -7.41 24.30
N GLU A 146 -16.92 -8.49 23.71
CA GLU A 146 -17.29 -9.70 24.44
C GLU A 146 -16.08 -10.42 25.05
N LEU A 147 -14.92 -10.39 24.38
CA LEU A 147 -13.65 -10.89 24.93
C LEU A 147 -13.16 -10.06 26.12
N ASN A 148 -13.29 -8.72 26.07
CA ASN A 148 -12.94 -7.83 27.18
C ASN A 148 -13.85 -8.03 28.41
N GLU A 149 -15.12 -8.39 28.19
CA GLU A 149 -16.05 -8.75 29.29
C GLU A 149 -15.86 -10.20 29.79
N GLY A 150 -15.07 -11.02 29.09
CA GLY A 150 -14.82 -12.43 29.44
C GLY A 150 -15.99 -13.37 29.13
N ILE A 151 -16.87 -12.98 28.20
CA ILE A 151 -18.14 -13.65 27.90
C ILE A 151 -18.18 -14.21 26.45
N GLY A 152 -17.29 -13.72 25.57
CA GLY A 152 -17.37 -13.96 24.13
C GLY A 152 -17.13 -15.38 23.65
N GLU A 153 -18.08 -15.87 22.85
CA GLU A 153 -17.88 -16.99 21.91
C GLU A 153 -17.42 -16.50 20.52
N LEU A 154 -17.54 -15.19 20.24
CA LEU A 154 -17.20 -14.62 18.94
C LEU A 154 -15.70 -14.53 18.66
N SER A 155 -15.34 -14.86 17.42
CA SER A 155 -13.99 -14.70 16.87
C SER A 155 -13.83 -13.31 16.25
N PRO A 156 -12.83 -12.49 16.66
CA PRO A 156 -12.56 -11.18 16.06
C PRO A 156 -11.85 -11.35 14.71
N VAL A 157 -12.62 -11.72 13.67
CA VAL A 157 -12.15 -11.87 12.29
C VAL A 157 -11.49 -10.57 11.81
N GLN A 158 -10.36 -10.72 11.12
CA GLN A 158 -9.54 -9.61 10.62
C GLN A 158 -9.33 -9.68 9.11
N TYR A 159 -9.44 -10.88 8.52
CA TYR A 159 -9.21 -11.10 7.10
C TYR A 159 -10.24 -12.06 6.51
N GLY A 160 -10.43 -12.00 5.20
CA GLY A 160 -11.21 -12.96 4.42
C GLY A 160 -10.38 -13.61 3.32
N ILE A 161 -10.76 -14.82 2.92
CA ILE A 161 -10.36 -15.46 1.66
C ILE A 161 -11.55 -15.41 0.71
N HIS A 162 -11.38 -14.70 -0.41
CA HIS A 162 -12.44 -14.59 -1.42
C HIS A 162 -12.55 -15.90 -2.19
N VAL A 163 -13.75 -16.49 -2.26
CA VAL A 163 -14.01 -17.70 -3.04
C VAL A 163 -14.81 -17.34 -4.28
N GLN A 164 -14.35 -17.80 -5.44
CA GLN A 164 -15.01 -17.51 -6.72
C GLN A 164 -16.53 -17.76 -6.70
N VAL A 165 -17.26 -16.82 -7.27
CA VAL A 165 -18.70 -16.87 -7.54
C VAL A 165 -18.97 -17.60 -8.85
N THR A 166 -18.10 -17.42 -9.85
CA THR A 166 -18.31 -17.90 -11.21
C THR A 166 -17.09 -18.60 -11.81
N PRO A 167 -17.26 -19.51 -12.78
CA PRO A 167 -16.14 -20.16 -13.47
C PRO A 167 -15.62 -19.27 -14.61
N THR A 168 -14.96 -18.14 -14.27
CA THR A 168 -14.34 -17.25 -15.26
C THR A 168 -12.92 -16.85 -14.88
N TYR A 169 -12.04 -16.70 -15.87
CA TYR A 169 -10.68 -16.17 -15.64
C TYR A 169 -10.68 -14.67 -15.34
N GLN A 170 -11.70 -13.94 -15.80
CA GLN A 170 -11.83 -12.50 -15.56
C GLN A 170 -12.05 -12.19 -14.08
N GLU A 171 -12.79 -13.04 -13.36
CA GLU A 171 -13.02 -12.91 -11.93
C GLU A 171 -11.71 -12.91 -11.14
N ASN A 172 -10.75 -13.79 -11.47
CA ASN A 172 -9.42 -13.79 -10.84
C ASN A 172 -8.73 -12.42 -10.93
N MET A 173 -8.75 -11.81 -12.12
CA MET A 173 -8.06 -10.53 -12.37
C MET A 173 -8.77 -9.36 -11.67
N ALA A 174 -10.10 -9.40 -11.57
CA ALA A 174 -10.85 -8.41 -10.81
C ALA A 174 -10.63 -8.54 -9.30
N ILE A 175 -10.68 -9.76 -8.76
CA ILE A 175 -10.45 -10.00 -7.32
C ILE A 175 -9.00 -9.75 -6.93
N SER A 176 -8.03 -10.06 -7.79
CA SER A 176 -6.61 -9.69 -7.63
C SER A 176 -6.44 -8.18 -7.47
N SER A 177 -7.03 -7.38 -8.38
CA SER A 177 -7.03 -5.92 -8.29
C SER A 177 -7.72 -5.37 -7.04
N ILE A 178 -8.74 -6.07 -6.51
CA ILE A 178 -9.40 -5.69 -5.25
C ILE A 178 -8.53 -6.10 -4.04
N ALA A 179 -7.80 -7.21 -4.11
CA ALA A 179 -6.86 -7.62 -3.05
C ALA A 179 -5.63 -6.68 -2.95
N GLU A 180 -5.21 -6.05 -4.05
CA GLU A 180 -4.22 -4.96 -4.03
C GLU A 180 -4.74 -3.68 -3.34
N GLU A 181 -6.06 -3.44 -3.34
CA GLU A 181 -6.69 -2.23 -2.77
C GLU A 181 -7.16 -2.42 -1.31
N TYR A 182 -7.64 -3.61 -0.91
CA TYR A 182 -8.31 -3.84 0.37
C TYR A 182 -7.56 -4.83 1.28
N TYR A 183 -6.92 -4.31 2.33
CA TYR A 183 -6.06 -5.06 3.25
C TYR A 183 -6.74 -6.20 4.03
N PHE A 184 -8.07 -6.26 4.07
CA PHE A 184 -8.78 -7.39 4.68
C PHE A 184 -8.72 -8.67 3.81
N ILE A 185 -8.37 -8.58 2.53
CA ILE A 185 -8.30 -9.76 1.65
C ILE A 185 -6.93 -10.44 1.80
N ALA A 186 -6.89 -11.54 2.56
CA ALA A 186 -5.68 -12.35 2.73
C ALA A 186 -5.36 -13.22 1.50
N GLY A 187 -6.31 -13.35 0.57
CA GLY A 187 -6.14 -14.05 -0.70
C GLY A 187 -7.46 -14.43 -1.37
N TYR A 188 -7.37 -15.11 -2.50
CA TYR A 188 -8.53 -15.62 -3.23
C TYR A 188 -8.35 -17.03 -3.81
N ILE A 189 -9.47 -17.74 -3.91
CA ILE A 189 -9.62 -19.03 -4.59
C ILE A 189 -10.27 -18.75 -5.94
N GLY A 190 -9.46 -18.77 -7.00
CA GLY A 190 -9.85 -18.43 -8.37
C GLY A 190 -10.26 -19.62 -9.23
N TRP A 191 -10.42 -19.38 -10.53
CA TRP A 191 -10.81 -20.37 -11.53
C TRP A 191 -9.85 -20.46 -12.72
N ALA A 192 -9.65 -21.66 -13.28
CA ALA A 192 -8.98 -21.82 -14.57
C ALA A 192 -9.54 -23.04 -15.33
N ASP A 193 -9.80 -22.89 -16.63
CA ASP A 193 -10.32 -23.97 -17.46
C ASP A 193 -9.29 -25.10 -17.64
N ILE A 194 -9.58 -26.25 -17.04
CA ILE A 194 -8.81 -27.51 -17.12
C ILE A 194 -8.88 -28.20 -18.48
N HIS A 195 -9.87 -27.86 -19.32
CA HIS A 195 -10.10 -28.49 -20.62
C HIS A 195 -9.50 -27.68 -21.79
N ASP A 196 -9.25 -26.38 -21.59
CA ASP A 196 -8.57 -25.55 -22.58
C ASP A 196 -7.07 -25.97 -22.70
N PRO A 197 -6.56 -26.23 -23.92
CA PRO A 197 -5.19 -26.71 -24.14
C PRO A 197 -4.06 -25.86 -23.54
N GLY A 198 -4.30 -24.56 -23.29
CA GLY A 198 -3.37 -23.63 -22.66
C GLY A 198 -3.39 -23.62 -21.13
N PHE A 199 -4.15 -24.52 -20.48
CA PHE A 199 -4.36 -24.55 -19.02
C PHE A 199 -3.07 -24.37 -18.22
N ARG A 200 -2.03 -25.13 -18.57
CA ARG A 200 -0.73 -25.11 -17.86
C ARG A 200 -0.03 -23.77 -17.90
N ASP A 201 -0.21 -22.98 -18.95
CA ASP A 201 0.48 -21.70 -19.10
C ASP A 201 -0.32 -20.57 -18.47
N ARG A 202 -1.67 -20.59 -18.57
CA ARG A 202 -2.52 -19.70 -17.75
C ARG A 202 -2.40 -19.98 -16.26
N LEU A 203 -2.26 -21.25 -15.86
CA LEU A 203 -2.04 -21.61 -14.45
C LEU A 203 -0.71 -21.05 -13.94
N LYS A 204 0.38 -21.14 -14.71
CA LYS A 204 1.65 -20.47 -14.35
C LYS A 204 1.46 -18.96 -14.20
N THR A 205 0.74 -18.30 -15.12
CA THR A 205 0.46 -16.87 -15.02
C THR A 205 -0.29 -16.53 -13.74
N LEU A 206 -1.32 -17.30 -13.39
CA LEU A 206 -2.06 -17.14 -12.13
C LEU A 206 -1.18 -17.42 -10.90
N MET A 207 -0.27 -18.40 -10.95
CA MET A 207 0.65 -18.71 -9.84
C MET A 207 1.75 -17.64 -9.60
N PHE A 208 1.80 -16.56 -10.39
CA PHE A 208 2.62 -15.38 -10.08
C PHE A 208 1.84 -14.30 -9.31
N ASP A 209 0.52 -14.47 -9.14
CA ASP A 209 -0.31 -13.60 -8.30
C ASP A 209 -0.04 -13.92 -6.81
N PRO A 210 0.37 -12.93 -5.99
CA PRO A 210 0.68 -13.16 -4.58
C PRO A 210 -0.56 -13.47 -3.72
N PHE A 211 -1.77 -13.16 -4.19
CA PHE A 211 -3.02 -13.38 -3.48
C PHE A 211 -3.73 -14.69 -3.86
N LEU A 212 -3.29 -15.41 -4.90
CA LEU A 212 -3.91 -16.68 -5.29
C LEU A 212 -3.55 -17.80 -4.28
N VAL A 213 -4.53 -18.20 -3.46
CA VAL A 213 -4.37 -19.27 -2.46
C VAL A 213 -4.93 -20.63 -2.91
N GLY A 214 -5.62 -20.70 -4.05
CA GLY A 214 -6.09 -21.97 -4.61
C GLY A 214 -7.00 -21.83 -5.81
N LEU A 215 -7.56 -22.96 -6.27
CA LEU A 215 -8.59 -23.02 -7.32
C LEU A 215 -9.82 -23.78 -6.84
N ARG A 216 -11.01 -23.43 -7.35
CA ARG A 216 -12.27 -24.12 -7.09
C ARG A 216 -12.88 -24.65 -8.40
N TYR A 217 -13.65 -25.72 -8.30
CA TYR A 217 -14.51 -26.22 -9.38
C TYR A 217 -15.87 -26.56 -8.78
N ASP A 218 -16.94 -25.89 -9.23
CA ASP A 218 -18.30 -26.21 -8.79
C ASP A 218 -18.81 -27.47 -9.51
N LEU A 219 -18.60 -28.62 -8.86
CA LEU A 219 -19.06 -29.92 -9.36
C LEU A 219 -20.47 -30.27 -8.89
N SER A 220 -21.20 -29.36 -8.23
CA SER A 220 -22.53 -29.61 -7.62
C SER A 220 -23.63 -29.98 -8.62
N HIS A 221 -23.37 -29.82 -9.93
CA HIS A 221 -24.26 -30.19 -11.03
C HIS A 221 -23.55 -31.07 -12.09
N SER A 222 -22.34 -31.54 -11.81
CA SER A 222 -21.55 -32.40 -12.71
C SER A 222 -21.87 -33.87 -12.49
N SER A 223 -21.57 -34.73 -13.47
CA SER A 223 -21.52 -36.18 -13.20
C SER A 223 -20.33 -36.49 -12.27
N PRO A 224 -20.45 -37.43 -11.32
CA PRO A 224 -19.32 -37.90 -10.51
C PRO A 224 -18.11 -38.36 -11.35
N ASP A 225 -18.34 -38.79 -12.60
CA ASP A 225 -17.30 -39.19 -13.56
C ASP A 225 -16.26 -38.09 -13.83
N VAL A 226 -16.59 -36.80 -13.60
CA VAL A 226 -15.65 -35.68 -13.76
C VAL A 226 -14.47 -35.79 -12.78
N LEU A 227 -14.65 -36.42 -11.62
CA LEU A 227 -13.58 -36.72 -10.67
C LEU A 227 -12.63 -37.83 -11.15
N LEU A 228 -12.96 -38.55 -12.23
CA LEU A 228 -12.15 -39.62 -12.81
C LEU A 228 -11.28 -39.14 -13.98
N ILE A 229 -11.37 -37.85 -14.35
CA ILE A 229 -10.59 -37.26 -15.44
C ILE A 229 -9.10 -37.21 -15.03
N PRO A 230 -8.17 -37.85 -15.79
CA PRO A 230 -6.76 -37.95 -15.39
C PRO A 230 -6.02 -36.62 -15.20
N GLU A 231 -6.53 -35.55 -15.80
CA GLU A 231 -6.02 -34.18 -15.70
C GLU A 231 -6.44 -33.52 -14.38
N VAL A 232 -7.64 -33.82 -13.86
CA VAL A 232 -8.12 -33.38 -12.54
C VAL A 232 -7.38 -34.08 -11.41
N LEU A 233 -7.02 -35.35 -11.62
CA LEU A 233 -6.28 -36.18 -10.66
C LEU A 233 -4.76 -35.91 -10.63
N LYS A 234 -4.27 -34.86 -11.32
CA LYS A 234 -2.84 -34.53 -11.47
C LYS A 234 -2.54 -33.02 -11.38
N ALA A 235 -3.54 -32.21 -11.03
CA ALA A 235 -3.37 -30.81 -10.64
C ALA A 235 -2.98 -30.73 -9.15
#